data_AF-A0A2Z4FH23-F1
#
_entry.id   AF-A0A2Z4FH23-F1
#
_cell.length_a   1.000
_cell.length_b   1.000
_cell.length_c   1.000
_cell.angle_alpha   90.00
_cell.angle_beta   90.00
_cell.angle_gamma   90.00
#
_symmetry.space_group_name_H-M   'P 1'
#
loop_
_entity.id
_entity.type
_entity.pdbx_description
1 polymer ?
#
loop_
_entity_poly.entity_id
_entity_poly.type
_entity_poly.pdbx_seq_one_letter_code
_entity_poly.pdbx_strand_id
1 'polypeptide(L)'
;MGPRGLKKAETMNKDRPTVEFEGFRYQVRDGESLLDSLIRGGAEVDFSCRHGVCQTCMMRVLSGEVNLEATKALRQELVDSGHFLPCRAHPKADLTVGLADYSQLTLEAIVSEKVALSPSVVRLSIEPAVNLDWTPGQYINLINPEGISRNYSIASIAEEDYFVHLHVKRVDNGVVSGWIHDALEVGDFIKIQGPMGECVYDLDNPERTLVLLATGTGLAPLYGVLRDALRHGHRGPILLYHGVATPDELYLNAELVALARAHANLRYFPCVGEQSVTQAAFDSPSFSQDVAEHALYLCGNPGMVYHARYLAIGAGFRRAHILADPFISDEPYWPQDGQKLQSLPPEPELWAALEQGPKLRRILEDVYDQIYADPRLSPFFQHATKERAISKQYEFLAAIFHAESSYFGLNPFNAHHWMIFSDEIFDHREDLFENTLRKHGVQERFIRRWMSIQELFRREMVKSSERGMIMGGEEHLKSGYSQEVLGVGSICDGCQRELPAGSAGLMHQRTGHFYCVHCNPHAVG
;
A
#
# COMPACT_ATOMS: atom_id res chain seq x y z
N MET A 1 -7.87 17.78 -31.17
CA MET A 1 -7.15 18.90 -31.82
C MET A 1 -6.56 19.80 -30.74
N GLY A 2 -5.26 20.11 -30.83
CA GLY A 2 -4.63 21.20 -30.07
C GLY A 2 -3.92 20.76 -28.77
N PRO A 3 -2.59 20.96 -28.65
CA PRO A 3 -1.77 20.48 -27.53
C PRO A 3 -1.86 21.45 -26.34
N ARG A 4 -2.11 20.95 -25.12
CA ARG A 4 -2.01 21.75 -23.89
C ARG A 4 -0.57 21.72 -23.38
N GLY A 5 0.27 22.55 -23.99
CA GLY A 5 1.63 22.79 -23.57
C GLY A 5 1.75 23.96 -22.59
N LEU A 6 2.56 23.73 -21.56
CA LEU A 6 3.54 24.65 -20.92
C LEU A 6 3.21 25.15 -19.50
N LYS A 7 3.63 24.38 -18.48
CA LYS A 7 4.27 24.96 -17.28
C LYS A 7 5.77 25.11 -17.57
N LYS A 8 6.33 26.33 -17.47
CA LYS A 8 7.79 26.51 -17.33
C LYS A 8 8.14 26.37 -15.86
N ALA A 9 8.81 25.26 -15.54
CA ALA A 9 10.19 25.21 -15.10
C ALA A 9 10.39 25.69 -13.66
N GLU A 10 10.19 24.77 -12.71
CA GLU A 10 11.18 24.65 -11.64
C GLU A 10 12.56 24.71 -12.29
N THR A 11 13.47 25.49 -11.73
CA THR A 11 14.83 25.62 -12.23
C THR A 11 15.47 24.24 -12.17
N MET A 12 15.42 23.52 -13.29
CA MET A 12 15.94 22.17 -13.40
C MET A 12 17.43 22.23 -13.07
N ASN A 13 17.82 21.49 -12.03
CA ASN A 13 19.22 21.35 -11.70
C ASN A 13 19.92 20.62 -12.85
N LYS A 14 20.89 21.26 -13.52
CA LYS A 14 21.58 20.69 -14.69
C LYS A 14 22.37 19.42 -14.38
N ASP A 15 22.67 19.19 -13.10
CA ASP A 15 23.47 18.06 -12.65
C ASP A 15 22.61 16.82 -12.32
N ARG A 16 21.28 16.91 -12.46
CA ARG A 16 20.35 15.82 -12.13
C ARG A 16 19.69 15.24 -13.38
N PRO A 17 19.51 13.90 -13.43
CA PRO A 17 18.84 13.23 -14.52
C PRO A 17 17.44 13.78 -14.76
N THR A 18 17.14 14.04 -16.02
CA THR A 18 15.80 14.39 -16.49
C THR A 18 15.18 13.21 -17.21
N VAL A 19 13.95 12.85 -16.82
CA VAL A 19 13.15 11.87 -17.55
C VAL A 19 12.09 12.57 -18.37
N GLU A 20 11.99 12.24 -19.64
CA GLU A 20 10.91 12.66 -20.53
C GLU A 20 9.86 11.54 -20.66
N PHE A 21 8.60 11.84 -20.35
CA PHE A 21 7.46 10.91 -20.42
C PHE A 21 6.22 11.67 -20.88
N GLU A 22 5.52 11.16 -21.90
CA GLU A 22 4.35 11.79 -22.55
C GLU A 22 4.53 13.27 -22.94
N GLY A 23 5.75 13.66 -23.31
CA GLY A 23 6.10 15.04 -23.67
C GLY A 23 6.30 15.97 -22.47
N PHE A 24 6.26 15.45 -21.24
CA PHE A 24 6.59 16.16 -20.01
C PHE A 24 7.97 15.75 -19.50
N ARG A 25 8.60 16.65 -18.72
CA ARG A 25 9.92 16.43 -18.13
C ARG A 25 9.85 16.36 -16.62
N TYR A 26 10.44 15.31 -16.07
CA TYR A 26 10.46 14.96 -14.66
C TYR A 26 11.92 14.93 -14.20
N GLN A 27 12.27 15.74 -13.22
CA GLN A 27 13.62 15.73 -12.66
C GLN A 27 13.70 14.70 -11.53
N VAL A 28 14.61 13.73 -11.64
CA VAL A 28 14.80 12.66 -10.64
C VAL A 28 15.66 13.19 -9.49
N ARG A 29 15.25 12.94 -8.24
CA ARG A 29 16.04 13.28 -7.05
C ARG A 29 17.06 12.17 -6.75
N ASP A 30 18.13 12.53 -6.03
CA ASP A 30 19.18 11.57 -5.68
C ASP A 30 18.59 10.42 -4.83
N GLY A 31 18.77 9.17 -5.28
CA GLY A 31 18.25 7.97 -4.63
C GLY A 31 16.75 7.69 -4.84
N GLU A 32 16.03 8.58 -5.55
CA GLU A 32 14.61 8.40 -5.88
C GLU A 32 14.46 7.37 -7.00
N SER A 33 13.42 6.54 -6.93
CA SER A 33 13.07 5.66 -8.04
C SER A 33 12.45 6.49 -9.18
N LEU A 34 12.52 6.01 -10.42
CA LEU A 34 11.85 6.67 -11.53
C LEU A 34 10.33 6.73 -11.28
N LEU A 35 9.75 5.66 -10.74
CA LEU A 35 8.32 5.63 -10.44
C LEU A 35 7.95 6.75 -9.48
N ASP A 36 8.68 6.90 -8.38
CA ASP A 36 8.39 7.95 -7.40
C ASP A 36 8.59 9.35 -8.01
N SER A 37 9.58 9.54 -8.89
CA SER A 37 9.77 10.79 -9.64
C SER A 37 8.58 11.11 -10.56
N LEU A 38 8.03 10.10 -11.24
CA LEU A 38 6.88 10.25 -12.14
C LEU A 38 5.60 10.55 -11.35
N ILE A 39 5.32 9.78 -10.31
CA ILE A 39 4.15 10.01 -9.44
C ILE A 39 4.25 11.39 -8.77
N ARG A 40 5.41 11.76 -8.22
CA ARG A 40 5.64 13.10 -7.63
C ARG A 40 5.41 14.22 -8.63
N GLY A 41 5.74 14.00 -9.90
CA GLY A 41 5.50 14.96 -10.97
C GLY A 41 4.06 14.96 -11.51
N GLY A 42 3.18 14.13 -10.95
CA GLY A 42 1.78 14.00 -11.37
C GLY A 42 1.59 13.26 -12.69
N ALA A 43 2.52 12.38 -13.08
CA ALA A 43 2.34 11.49 -14.22
C ALA A 43 1.27 10.43 -13.91
N GLU A 44 0.40 10.14 -14.87
CA GLU A 44 -0.49 8.98 -14.81
C GLU A 44 0.31 7.73 -15.17
N VAL A 45 0.65 6.95 -14.14
CA VAL A 45 1.37 5.68 -14.28
C VAL A 45 0.74 4.65 -13.36
N ASP A 46 0.54 3.44 -13.88
CA ASP A 46 0.06 2.33 -13.09
C ASP A 46 1.13 1.88 -12.10
N PHE A 47 0.77 1.45 -10.89
CA PHE A 47 1.67 0.75 -9.98
C PHE A 47 0.87 0.08 -8.85
N SER A 48 1.49 -0.90 -8.20
CA SER A 48 0.91 -1.55 -7.02
C SER A 48 1.94 -1.70 -5.90
N CYS A 49 2.90 -2.62 -6.04
CA CYS A 49 3.80 -2.97 -4.92
C CYS A 49 4.99 -2.00 -4.70
N ARG A 50 5.46 -1.30 -5.74
CA ARG A 50 6.69 -0.47 -5.74
C ARG A 50 8.03 -1.17 -5.43
N HIS A 51 8.10 -2.49 -5.37
CA HIS A 51 9.35 -3.23 -5.10
C HIS A 51 9.81 -4.12 -6.26
N GLY A 52 9.28 -3.91 -7.47
CA GLY A 52 9.69 -4.63 -8.67
C GLY A 52 9.06 -6.00 -8.83
N VAL A 53 8.06 -6.33 -8.01
CA VAL A 53 7.49 -7.69 -7.96
C VAL A 53 6.16 -7.76 -8.71
N CYS A 54 5.27 -6.79 -8.48
CA CYS A 54 3.97 -6.77 -9.16
C CYS A 54 4.07 -6.49 -10.65
N GLN A 55 5.17 -5.88 -11.11
CA GLN A 55 5.33 -5.44 -12.50
C GLN A 55 4.23 -4.49 -13.05
N THR A 56 3.21 -4.13 -12.27
CA THR A 56 2.15 -3.16 -12.62
C THR A 56 2.70 -1.81 -13.06
N CYS A 57 3.88 -1.43 -12.58
CA CYS A 57 4.51 -0.17 -12.97
C CYS A 57 5.27 -0.21 -14.28
N MET A 58 5.28 -1.33 -15.00
CA MET A 58 6.18 -1.52 -16.14
C MET A 58 6.09 -0.38 -17.15
N MET A 59 7.25 0.07 -17.60
CA MET A 59 7.40 1.07 -18.64
C MET A 59 8.38 0.58 -19.68
N ARG A 60 8.48 1.30 -20.80
CA ARG A 60 9.45 1.03 -21.86
C ARG A 60 10.43 2.18 -22.01
N VAL A 61 11.72 1.87 -22.09
CA VAL A 61 12.75 2.84 -22.45
C VAL A 61 12.63 3.16 -23.93
N LEU A 62 12.50 4.45 -24.27
CA LEU A 62 12.51 4.96 -25.64
C LEU A 62 13.89 5.51 -26.02
N SER A 63 14.63 6.06 -25.04
CA SER A 63 16.00 6.54 -25.19
C SER A 63 16.69 6.57 -23.83
N GLY A 64 18.00 6.29 -23.79
CA GLY A 64 18.81 6.22 -22.57
C GLY A 64 18.92 4.79 -22.01
N GLU A 65 19.41 4.67 -20.77
CA GLU A 65 19.66 3.38 -20.11
C GLU A 65 19.12 3.35 -18.68
N VAL A 66 18.66 2.18 -18.25
CA VAL A 66 18.21 1.91 -16.88
C VAL A 66 19.17 0.93 -16.19
N ASN A 67 19.24 1.00 -14.87
CA ASN A 67 20.06 0.09 -14.07
C ASN A 67 19.51 -1.35 -14.09
N LEU A 68 20.39 -2.34 -13.92
CA LEU A 68 20.05 -3.77 -13.93
C LEU A 68 18.95 -4.17 -12.94
N GLU A 69 18.86 -3.52 -11.79
CA GLU A 69 17.79 -3.81 -10.81
C GLU A 69 16.40 -3.48 -11.36
N ALA A 70 16.29 -2.57 -12.33
CA ALA A 70 15.03 -2.24 -13.00
C ALA A 70 14.51 -3.36 -13.91
N THR A 71 15.38 -4.28 -14.33
CA THR A 71 15.08 -5.35 -15.29
C THR A 71 15.16 -6.74 -14.68
N LYS A 72 15.72 -6.86 -13.47
CA LYS A 72 16.03 -8.15 -12.81
C LYS A 72 14.82 -9.05 -12.59
N ALA A 73 13.64 -8.48 -12.32
CA ALA A 73 12.41 -9.21 -12.11
C ALA A 73 11.64 -9.50 -13.42
N LEU A 74 12.19 -9.08 -14.57
CA LEU A 74 11.57 -9.27 -15.87
C LEU A 74 12.20 -10.44 -16.61
N ARG A 75 11.38 -11.11 -17.43
CA ARG A 75 11.86 -12.10 -18.40
C ARG A 75 12.74 -11.41 -19.45
N GLN A 76 13.71 -12.14 -19.99
CA GLN A 76 14.71 -11.58 -20.89
C GLN A 76 14.08 -10.94 -22.15
N GLU A 77 12.99 -11.50 -22.66
CA GLU A 77 12.29 -10.95 -23.84
C GLU A 77 11.70 -9.56 -23.58
N LEU A 78 11.29 -9.29 -22.33
CA LEU A 78 10.80 -7.97 -21.92
C LEU A 78 11.96 -6.99 -21.82
N VAL A 79 13.08 -7.43 -21.24
CA VAL A 79 14.30 -6.63 -21.17
C VAL A 79 14.80 -6.28 -22.58
N ASP A 80 14.83 -7.24 -23.48
CA ASP A 80 15.28 -7.08 -24.87
C ASP A 80 14.37 -6.14 -25.68
N SER A 81 13.08 -6.08 -25.34
CA SER A 81 12.11 -5.14 -25.92
C SER A 81 12.09 -3.77 -25.22
N GLY A 82 13.03 -3.52 -24.31
CA GLY A 82 13.24 -2.24 -23.63
C GLY A 82 12.32 -2.02 -22.43
N HIS A 83 11.63 -3.06 -21.93
CA HIS A 83 10.79 -2.95 -20.75
C HIS A 83 11.60 -2.97 -19.47
N PHE A 84 11.12 -2.23 -18.48
CA PHE A 84 11.75 -2.11 -17.18
C PHE A 84 10.71 -1.70 -16.12
N LEU A 85 11.09 -1.84 -14.85
CA LEU A 85 10.26 -1.47 -13.71
C LEU A 85 10.75 -0.12 -13.16
N PRO A 86 10.01 0.98 -13.36
CA PRO A 86 10.40 2.30 -12.88
C PRO A 86 10.51 2.37 -11.36
N CYS A 87 9.82 1.50 -10.61
CA CYS A 87 9.95 1.42 -9.14
C CYS A 87 11.32 0.89 -8.67
N ARG A 88 12.07 0.25 -9.56
CA ARG A 88 13.44 -0.24 -9.31
C ARG A 88 14.48 0.49 -10.14
N ALA A 89 14.04 1.45 -10.95
CA ALA A 89 14.91 2.25 -11.79
C ALA A 89 15.42 3.47 -11.03
N HIS A 90 16.73 3.70 -11.04
CA HIS A 90 17.38 4.90 -10.50
C HIS A 90 18.24 5.51 -11.61
N PRO A 91 17.63 6.30 -12.52
CA PRO A 91 18.35 6.91 -13.64
C PRO A 91 19.54 7.73 -13.15
N LYS A 92 20.69 7.60 -13.82
CA LYS A 92 21.90 8.41 -13.59
C LYS A 92 22.21 9.40 -14.71
N ALA A 93 21.44 9.33 -15.78
CA ALA A 93 21.52 10.19 -16.96
C ALA A 93 20.10 10.42 -17.49
N ASP A 94 19.96 11.37 -18.41
CA ASP A 94 18.67 11.67 -19.03
C ASP A 94 18.08 10.43 -19.72
N LEU A 95 16.78 10.26 -19.57
CA LEU A 95 16.04 9.08 -20.01
C LEU A 95 14.75 9.53 -20.70
N THR A 96 14.32 8.85 -21.76
CA THR A 96 12.98 9.03 -22.33
C THR A 96 12.26 7.71 -22.20
N VAL A 97 11.05 7.74 -21.65
CA VAL A 97 10.26 6.55 -21.36
C VAL A 97 8.85 6.70 -21.92
N GLY A 98 8.22 5.57 -22.19
CA GLY A 98 6.80 5.49 -22.55
C GLY A 98 6.10 4.45 -21.70
N LEU A 99 4.78 4.45 -21.75
CA LEU A 99 3.99 3.37 -21.17
C LEU A 99 4.40 2.04 -21.81
N ALA A 100 4.43 0.99 -21.00
CA ALA A 100 4.54 -0.35 -21.55
C ALA A 100 3.32 -0.62 -22.43
N ASP A 101 3.54 -1.24 -23.58
CA ASP A 101 2.43 -1.78 -24.36
C ASP A 101 1.96 -3.08 -23.70
N TYR A 102 1.07 -2.93 -22.72
CA TYR A 102 0.54 -4.07 -21.95
C TYR A 102 -0.18 -5.09 -22.82
N SER A 103 -0.59 -4.75 -24.05
CA SER A 103 -1.18 -5.73 -24.97
C SER A 103 -0.22 -6.88 -25.30
N GLN A 104 1.10 -6.68 -25.11
CA GLN A 104 2.14 -7.70 -25.27
C GLN A 104 2.50 -8.41 -23.95
N LEU A 105 2.01 -7.92 -22.81
CA LEU A 105 2.24 -8.46 -21.46
C LEU A 105 1.03 -9.22 -20.92
N THR A 106 -0.12 -9.07 -21.56
CA THR A 106 -1.30 -9.87 -21.30
C THR A 106 -1.17 -11.21 -21.99
N LEU A 107 -1.45 -12.27 -21.25
CA LEU A 107 -1.72 -13.58 -21.82
C LEU A 107 -3.22 -13.76 -21.96
N GLU A 108 -3.63 -14.38 -23.07
CA GLU A 108 -4.99 -14.86 -23.21
C GLU A 108 -5.17 -16.09 -22.31
N ALA A 109 -6.35 -16.22 -21.73
CA ALA A 109 -6.77 -17.43 -21.03
C ALA A 109 -8.21 -17.75 -21.43
N ILE A 110 -8.56 -19.03 -21.43
CA ILE A 110 -9.94 -19.47 -21.66
C ILE A 110 -10.59 -19.82 -20.32
N VAL A 111 -11.84 -19.39 -20.14
CA VAL A 111 -12.66 -19.80 -18.99
C VAL A 111 -13.07 -21.25 -19.19
N SER A 112 -12.51 -22.15 -18.38
CA SER A 112 -12.77 -23.59 -18.46
C SER A 112 -13.92 -24.02 -17.56
N GLU A 113 -14.09 -23.35 -16.42
CA GLU A 113 -15.16 -23.65 -15.47
C GLU A 113 -15.59 -22.39 -14.71
N LYS A 114 -16.87 -22.32 -14.36
CA LYS A 114 -17.43 -21.30 -13.47
C LYS A 114 -18.43 -21.95 -12.52
N VAL A 115 -18.11 -22.00 -11.23
CA VAL A 115 -18.89 -22.71 -10.21
C VAL A 115 -19.25 -21.76 -9.08
N ALA A 116 -20.53 -21.74 -8.67
CA ALA A 116 -20.93 -21.02 -7.46
C ALA A 116 -20.39 -21.73 -6.22
N LEU A 117 -19.63 -21.01 -5.38
CA LEU A 117 -19.07 -21.48 -4.12
C LEU A 117 -19.93 -21.04 -2.92
N SER A 118 -20.56 -19.87 -3.02
CA SER A 118 -21.56 -19.32 -2.09
C SER A 118 -22.57 -18.47 -2.87
N PRO A 119 -23.59 -17.89 -2.22
CA PRO A 119 -24.50 -16.95 -2.88
C PRO A 119 -23.81 -15.74 -3.54
N SER A 120 -22.66 -15.30 -3.02
CA SER A 120 -21.93 -14.15 -3.56
C SER A 120 -20.54 -14.47 -4.13
N VAL A 121 -20.07 -15.72 -4.08
CA VAL A 121 -18.73 -16.11 -4.54
C VAL A 121 -18.80 -17.16 -5.64
N VAL A 122 -18.06 -16.94 -6.72
CA VAL A 122 -17.82 -17.94 -7.77
C VAL A 122 -16.36 -18.35 -7.82
N ARG A 123 -16.10 -19.64 -8.07
CA ARG A 123 -14.81 -20.13 -8.55
C ARG A 123 -14.77 -19.98 -10.06
N LEU A 124 -13.78 -19.25 -10.56
CA LEU A 124 -13.44 -19.21 -11.97
C LEU A 124 -12.20 -20.08 -12.18
N SER A 125 -12.30 -21.09 -13.03
CA SER A 125 -11.18 -21.93 -13.45
C SER A 125 -10.77 -21.50 -14.85
N ILE A 126 -9.52 -21.06 -15.00
CA ILE A 126 -9.00 -20.52 -16.26
C ILE A 126 -7.78 -21.32 -16.72
N GLU A 127 -7.66 -21.47 -18.03
CA GLU A 127 -6.52 -22.11 -18.69
C GLU A 127 -5.76 -21.05 -19.50
N PRO A 128 -4.60 -20.61 -19.02
CA PRO A 128 -3.71 -19.72 -19.76
C PRO A 128 -3.29 -20.34 -21.10
N ALA A 129 -3.28 -19.55 -22.18
CA ALA A 129 -2.87 -19.98 -23.51
C ALA A 129 -1.38 -20.38 -23.59
N VAL A 130 -0.59 -19.93 -22.62
CA VAL A 130 0.82 -20.30 -22.42
C VAL A 130 1.00 -20.71 -20.97
N ASN A 131 1.98 -21.57 -20.69
CA ASN A 131 2.28 -21.98 -19.31
C ASN A 131 2.50 -20.75 -18.43
N LEU A 132 1.66 -20.63 -17.41
CA LEU A 132 1.81 -19.67 -16.33
C LEU A 132 2.52 -20.39 -15.18
N ASP A 133 3.66 -19.89 -14.73
CA ASP A 133 4.35 -20.41 -13.56
C ASP A 133 3.97 -19.55 -12.35
N TRP A 134 3.16 -20.07 -11.44
CA TRP A 134 2.65 -19.33 -10.29
C TRP A 134 2.90 -20.06 -8.97
N THR A 135 3.11 -19.27 -7.92
CA THR A 135 3.19 -19.76 -6.55
C THR A 135 1.88 -19.47 -5.81
N PRO A 136 1.30 -20.44 -5.07
CA PRO A 136 0.10 -20.21 -4.26
C PRO A 136 0.27 -19.03 -3.29
N GLY A 137 -0.72 -18.14 -3.27
CA GLY A 137 -0.65 -16.87 -2.54
C GLY A 137 -0.34 -15.64 -3.41
N GLN A 138 0.10 -15.86 -4.65
CA GLN A 138 0.17 -14.82 -5.69
C GLN A 138 -1.21 -14.47 -6.24
N TYR A 139 -1.29 -13.39 -7.01
CA TYR A 139 -2.46 -12.91 -7.72
C TYR A 139 -2.17 -12.65 -9.20
N ILE A 140 -3.23 -12.58 -10.00
CA ILE A 140 -3.20 -12.08 -11.38
C ILE A 140 -4.11 -10.87 -11.51
N ASN A 141 -3.83 -10.04 -12.50
CA ASN A 141 -4.76 -9.00 -12.93
C ASN A 141 -5.65 -9.59 -14.02
N LEU A 142 -6.96 -9.49 -13.85
CA LEU A 142 -7.95 -9.89 -14.83
C LEU A 142 -8.54 -8.63 -15.47
N ILE A 143 -8.50 -8.58 -16.79
CA ILE A 143 -8.87 -7.41 -17.58
C ILE A 143 -10.18 -7.73 -18.32
N ASN A 144 -11.20 -6.92 -18.07
CA ASN A 144 -12.48 -7.06 -18.76
C ASN A 144 -12.40 -6.55 -20.21
N PRO A 145 -13.44 -6.77 -21.05
CA PRO A 145 -13.46 -6.30 -22.44
C PRO A 145 -13.37 -4.77 -22.60
N GLU A 146 -13.69 -4.00 -21.56
CA GLU A 146 -13.59 -2.53 -21.53
C GLU A 146 -12.18 -2.05 -21.15
N GLY A 147 -11.25 -2.96 -20.85
CA GLY A 147 -9.88 -2.64 -20.44
C GLY A 147 -9.70 -2.36 -18.95
N ILE A 148 -10.76 -2.53 -18.15
CA ILE A 148 -10.72 -2.35 -16.70
C ILE A 148 -10.09 -3.59 -16.05
N SER A 149 -9.02 -3.36 -15.30
CA SER A 149 -8.20 -4.40 -14.68
C SER A 149 -8.45 -4.49 -13.16
N ARG A 150 -8.62 -5.71 -12.62
CA ARG A 150 -8.71 -5.95 -11.18
C ARG A 150 -7.88 -7.16 -10.74
N ASN A 151 -7.36 -7.10 -9.53
CA ASN A 151 -6.51 -8.13 -8.97
C ASN A 151 -7.36 -9.27 -8.39
N TYR A 152 -7.01 -10.52 -8.69
CA TYR A 152 -7.60 -11.71 -8.11
C TYR A 152 -6.51 -12.69 -7.70
N SER A 153 -6.49 -13.03 -6.41
CA SER A 153 -5.56 -13.99 -5.85
C SER A 153 -5.82 -15.41 -6.36
N ILE A 154 -4.75 -16.14 -6.63
CA ILE A 154 -4.78 -17.52 -7.11
C ILE A 154 -4.95 -18.46 -5.91
N ALA A 155 -5.95 -19.34 -6.00
CA ALA A 155 -6.26 -20.33 -4.97
C ALA A 155 -5.71 -21.75 -5.29
N SER A 156 -5.26 -21.98 -6.52
CA SER A 156 -4.77 -23.27 -6.99
C SER A 156 -3.26 -23.44 -6.83
N ILE A 157 -2.81 -24.69 -6.88
CA ILE A 157 -1.40 -25.12 -6.90
C ILE A 157 -1.07 -25.66 -8.28
N ALA A 158 -0.03 -25.13 -8.92
CA ALA A 158 0.34 -25.48 -10.29
C ALA A 158 0.60 -26.98 -10.50
N GLU A 159 1.12 -27.66 -9.49
CA GLU A 159 1.49 -29.07 -9.56
C GLU A 159 0.38 -30.04 -9.16
N GLU A 160 -0.71 -29.56 -8.55
CA GLU A 160 -1.86 -30.40 -8.17
C GLU A 160 -3.11 -30.12 -9.00
N ASP A 161 -3.31 -28.85 -9.37
CA ASP A 161 -4.51 -28.38 -10.04
C ASP A 161 -4.22 -28.08 -11.51
N TYR A 162 -5.05 -28.62 -12.40
CA TYR A 162 -4.88 -28.40 -13.85
C TYR A 162 -5.15 -26.95 -14.27
N PHE A 163 -6.06 -26.25 -13.57
CA PHE A 163 -6.47 -24.89 -13.88
C PHE A 163 -5.99 -23.87 -12.84
N VAL A 164 -5.88 -22.62 -13.26
CA VAL A 164 -5.76 -21.49 -12.34
C VAL A 164 -7.14 -21.21 -11.73
N HIS A 165 -7.27 -21.29 -10.41
CA HIS A 165 -8.52 -21.03 -9.70
C HIS A 165 -8.53 -19.64 -9.07
N LEU A 166 -9.58 -18.86 -9.34
CA LEU A 166 -9.85 -17.57 -8.70
C LEU A 166 -11.16 -17.65 -7.92
N HIS A 167 -11.23 -17.09 -6.72
CA HIS A 167 -12.50 -16.93 -6.00
C HIS A 167 -12.96 -15.47 -6.06
N VAL A 168 -14.03 -15.23 -6.81
CA VAL A 168 -14.50 -13.89 -7.13
C VAL A 168 -15.78 -13.59 -6.37
N LYS A 169 -15.70 -12.67 -5.41
CA LYS A 169 -16.89 -12.15 -4.71
C LYS A 169 -17.57 -11.10 -5.59
N ARG A 170 -18.91 -11.15 -5.64
CA ARG A 170 -19.71 -10.06 -6.19
C ARG A 170 -19.61 -8.83 -5.30
N VAL A 171 -19.20 -7.71 -5.89
CA VAL A 171 -19.20 -6.39 -5.24
C VAL A 171 -20.33 -5.57 -5.85
N ASP A 172 -21.10 -4.89 -5.01
CA ASP A 172 -22.16 -3.99 -5.44
C ASP A 172 -21.57 -2.88 -6.32
N ASN A 173 -22.17 -2.67 -7.51
CA ASN A 173 -21.66 -1.76 -8.54
C ASN A 173 -20.22 -2.05 -9.02
N GLY A 174 -19.65 -3.21 -8.68
CA GLY A 174 -18.32 -3.60 -9.11
C GLY A 174 -18.30 -3.99 -10.58
N VAL A 175 -17.56 -3.26 -11.41
CA VAL A 175 -17.56 -3.46 -12.87
C VAL A 175 -17.05 -4.85 -13.27
N VAL A 176 -15.84 -5.22 -12.83
CA VAL A 176 -15.22 -6.51 -13.20
C VAL A 176 -15.92 -7.68 -12.49
N SER A 177 -16.23 -7.55 -11.19
CA SER A 177 -16.94 -8.60 -10.46
C SER A 177 -18.36 -8.83 -11.00
N GLY A 178 -19.07 -7.75 -11.36
CA GLY A 178 -20.40 -7.84 -11.98
C GLY A 178 -20.32 -8.55 -13.32
N TRP A 179 -19.40 -8.15 -14.19
CA TRP A 179 -19.17 -8.85 -15.46
C TRP A 179 -18.83 -10.33 -15.28
N ILE A 180 -17.92 -10.68 -14.37
CA ILE A 180 -17.56 -12.08 -14.08
C ILE A 180 -18.78 -12.88 -13.64
N HIS A 181 -19.68 -12.31 -12.84
CA HIS A 181 -20.86 -13.01 -12.33
C HIS A 181 -21.98 -13.10 -13.38
N ASP A 182 -22.27 -12.00 -14.07
CA ASP A 182 -23.49 -11.83 -14.85
C ASP A 182 -23.33 -12.15 -16.35
N ALA A 183 -22.12 -11.98 -16.91
CA ALA A 183 -21.92 -12.01 -18.36
C ALA A 183 -20.76 -12.90 -18.85
N LEU A 184 -19.74 -13.14 -18.03
CA LEU A 184 -18.66 -14.06 -18.39
C LEU A 184 -19.14 -15.52 -18.37
N GLU A 185 -18.96 -16.23 -19.48
CA GLU A 185 -19.39 -17.61 -19.66
C GLU A 185 -18.20 -18.57 -19.85
N VAL A 186 -18.46 -19.87 -19.70
CA VAL A 186 -17.48 -20.91 -20.00
C VAL A 186 -17.22 -20.94 -21.49
N GLY A 187 -15.95 -20.96 -21.89
CA GLY A 187 -15.48 -20.88 -23.27
C GLY A 187 -15.05 -19.48 -23.71
N ASP A 188 -15.34 -18.43 -22.91
CA ASP A 188 -14.89 -17.08 -23.21
C ASP A 188 -13.37 -16.93 -23.07
N PHE A 189 -12.80 -16.10 -23.94
CA PHE A 189 -11.42 -15.65 -23.83
C PHE A 189 -11.34 -14.39 -22.96
N ILE A 190 -10.41 -14.41 -22.02
CA ILE A 190 -10.11 -13.29 -21.13
C ILE A 190 -8.64 -12.91 -21.28
N LYS A 191 -8.31 -11.67 -20.90
CA LYS A 191 -6.93 -11.20 -20.78
C LYS A 191 -6.53 -11.18 -19.32
N ILE A 192 -5.38 -11.76 -19.03
CA ILE A 192 -4.78 -11.72 -17.69
C ILE A 192 -3.34 -11.25 -17.76
N GLN A 193 -2.84 -10.75 -16.63
CA GLN A 193 -1.43 -10.37 -16.43
C GLN A 193 -0.97 -10.93 -15.08
N GLY A 194 0.29 -11.35 -15.00
CA GLY A 194 0.90 -11.91 -13.78
C GLY A 194 1.60 -13.25 -14.02
N PRO A 195 1.88 -14.02 -12.96
CA PRO A 195 1.45 -13.81 -11.57
C PRO A 195 2.31 -12.79 -10.81
N MET A 196 1.80 -12.32 -9.67
CA MET A 196 2.36 -11.22 -8.86
C MET A 196 2.11 -11.46 -7.37
N GLY A 197 2.90 -10.84 -6.49
CA GLY A 197 2.69 -10.87 -5.04
C GLY A 197 3.68 -11.77 -4.29
N GLU A 198 3.80 -11.52 -2.98
CA GLU A 198 4.80 -12.15 -2.10
C GLU A 198 4.17 -12.85 -0.89
N CYS A 199 2.84 -12.90 -0.80
CA CYS A 199 2.10 -13.56 0.27
C CYS A 199 2.11 -15.10 0.09
N VAL A 200 3.30 -15.68 -0.04
CA VAL A 200 3.54 -17.08 -0.40
C VAL A 200 4.10 -17.87 0.79
N TYR A 201 3.98 -19.20 0.75
CA TYR A 201 4.52 -20.06 1.79
C TYR A 201 6.06 -20.06 1.79
N ASP A 202 6.64 -19.96 3.00
CA ASP A 202 8.08 -20.03 3.22
C ASP A 202 8.54 -21.49 3.36
N LEU A 203 9.15 -22.01 2.29
CA LEU A 203 9.63 -23.40 2.20
C LEU A 203 10.79 -23.70 3.17
N ASP A 204 11.55 -22.68 3.60
CA ASP A 204 12.74 -22.88 4.42
C ASP A 204 12.42 -23.11 5.90
N ASN A 205 11.17 -22.88 6.31
CA ASN A 205 10.75 -22.89 7.72
C ASN A 205 9.57 -23.87 7.99
N PRO A 206 9.75 -25.18 7.79
CA PRO A 206 8.67 -26.18 7.87
C PRO A 206 8.12 -26.43 9.29
N GLU A 207 8.73 -25.88 10.33
CA GLU A 207 8.29 -26.00 11.73
C GLU A 207 7.62 -24.71 12.25
N ARG A 208 7.69 -23.62 11.47
CA ARG A 208 7.20 -22.32 11.91
C ARG A 208 5.68 -22.33 12.04
N THR A 209 5.13 -21.91 13.18
CA THR A 209 3.69 -21.74 13.32
C THR A 209 3.15 -20.78 12.27
N LEU A 210 2.17 -21.23 11.48
CA LEU A 210 1.48 -20.43 10.49
C LEU A 210 0.13 -19.99 11.04
N VAL A 211 -0.14 -18.69 11.00
CA VAL A 211 -1.42 -18.10 11.39
C VAL A 211 -2.01 -17.43 10.16
N LEU A 212 -3.16 -17.92 9.68
CA LEU A 212 -3.82 -17.46 8.46
C LEU A 212 -5.16 -16.83 8.84
N LEU A 213 -5.32 -15.51 8.63
CA LEU A 213 -6.56 -14.78 8.87
C LEU A 213 -7.14 -14.29 7.54
N ALA A 214 -8.28 -14.85 7.17
CA ALA A 214 -9.03 -14.49 5.97
C ALA A 214 -10.38 -13.87 6.32
N THR A 215 -10.82 -12.90 5.51
CA THR A 215 -12.24 -12.51 5.45
C THR A 215 -12.77 -12.62 4.03
N GLY A 216 -13.95 -13.25 3.86
CA GLY A 216 -14.57 -13.48 2.56
C GLY A 216 -13.63 -14.17 1.56
N THR A 217 -13.46 -13.60 0.39
CA THR A 217 -12.56 -14.13 -0.65
C THR A 217 -11.08 -13.99 -0.33
N GLY A 218 -10.71 -13.33 0.78
CA GLY A 218 -9.36 -13.43 1.34
C GLY A 218 -8.94 -14.86 1.69
N LEU A 219 -9.88 -15.81 1.76
CA LEU A 219 -9.57 -17.23 1.86
C LEU A 219 -8.89 -17.79 0.60
N ALA A 220 -9.08 -17.21 -0.59
CA ALA A 220 -8.47 -17.70 -1.84
C ALA A 220 -6.93 -17.87 -1.77
N PRO A 221 -6.14 -16.81 -1.49
CA PRO A 221 -4.69 -16.97 -1.37
C PRO A 221 -4.31 -17.88 -0.20
N LEU A 222 -5.00 -17.78 0.93
CA LEU A 222 -4.67 -18.55 2.15
C LEU A 222 -5.00 -20.04 2.01
N TYR A 223 -5.98 -20.40 1.19
CA TYR A 223 -6.27 -21.78 0.84
C TYR A 223 -5.14 -22.39 0.01
N GLY A 224 -4.60 -21.62 -0.94
CA GLY A 224 -3.40 -21.98 -1.69
C GLY A 224 -2.18 -22.16 -0.78
N VAL A 225 -1.86 -21.16 0.05
CA VAL A 225 -0.73 -21.20 1.01
C VAL A 225 -0.87 -22.39 1.98
N LEU A 226 -2.08 -22.63 2.51
CA LEU A 226 -2.35 -23.77 3.39
C LEU A 226 -2.05 -25.11 2.68
N ARG A 227 -2.63 -25.32 1.50
CA ARG A 227 -2.43 -26.56 0.76
C ARG A 227 -0.96 -26.75 0.37
N ASP A 228 -0.28 -25.67 -0.01
CA ASP A 228 1.12 -25.73 -0.40
C ASP A 228 2.04 -26.07 0.79
N ALA A 229 1.75 -25.53 1.97
CA ALA A 229 2.43 -25.91 3.21
C ALA A 229 2.24 -27.41 3.51
N LEU A 230 1.01 -27.92 3.41
CA LEU A 230 0.72 -29.34 3.64
C LEU A 230 1.41 -30.25 2.61
N ARG A 231 1.40 -29.86 1.34
CA ARG A 231 2.06 -30.58 0.23
C ARG A 231 3.56 -30.72 0.44
N HIS A 232 4.20 -29.67 0.94
CA HIS A 232 5.62 -29.66 1.30
C HIS A 232 5.93 -30.27 2.67
N GLY A 233 4.94 -30.90 3.32
CA GLY A 233 5.15 -31.62 4.57
C GLY A 233 5.43 -30.72 5.76
N HIS A 234 4.82 -29.52 5.81
CA HIS A 234 4.89 -28.63 6.95
C HIS A 234 4.47 -29.35 8.24
N ARG A 235 5.29 -29.23 9.29
CA ARG A 235 5.14 -29.94 10.57
C ARG A 235 4.72 -29.02 11.71
N GLY A 236 4.98 -27.72 11.59
CA GLY A 236 4.53 -26.70 12.53
C GLY A 236 2.99 -26.59 12.60
N PRO A 237 2.45 -25.95 13.66
CA PRO A 237 1.01 -25.70 13.75
C PRO A 237 0.52 -24.74 12.67
N ILE A 238 -0.64 -25.03 12.08
CA ILE A 238 -1.33 -24.19 11.10
C ILE A 238 -2.69 -23.80 11.66
N LEU A 239 -2.93 -22.51 11.86
CA LEU A 239 -4.16 -21.96 12.41
C LEU A 239 -4.86 -21.11 11.36
N LEU A 240 -5.94 -21.63 10.75
CA LEU A 240 -6.72 -20.91 9.75
C LEU A 240 -8.01 -20.36 10.36
N TYR A 241 -8.17 -19.04 10.31
CA TYR A 241 -9.38 -18.32 10.69
C TYR A 241 -10.06 -17.76 9.44
N HIS A 242 -11.32 -18.11 9.20
CA HIS A 242 -12.07 -17.65 8.02
C HIS A 242 -13.35 -16.94 8.45
N GLY A 243 -13.40 -15.63 8.22
CA GLY A 243 -14.50 -14.76 8.61
C GLY A 243 -15.45 -14.45 7.46
N VAL A 244 -16.74 -14.64 7.68
CA VAL A 244 -17.80 -14.25 6.72
C VAL A 244 -18.98 -13.59 7.43
N ALA A 245 -19.81 -12.87 6.68
CA ALA A 245 -20.94 -12.15 7.25
C ALA A 245 -22.06 -13.10 7.72
N THR A 246 -22.35 -14.14 6.94
CA THR A 246 -23.47 -15.05 7.17
C THR A 246 -23.05 -16.51 6.95
N PRO A 247 -23.73 -17.51 7.55
CA PRO A 247 -23.29 -18.90 7.47
C PRO A 247 -23.22 -19.47 6.04
N ASP A 248 -24.10 -19.01 5.15
CA ASP A 248 -24.16 -19.40 3.75
C ASP A 248 -23.02 -18.82 2.90
N GLU A 249 -22.27 -17.86 3.42
CA GLU A 249 -21.06 -17.32 2.80
C GLU A 249 -19.80 -18.13 3.15
N LEU A 250 -19.88 -19.09 4.08
CA LEU A 250 -18.77 -20.01 4.41
C LEU A 250 -18.56 -21.03 3.29
N TYR A 251 -17.91 -20.60 2.21
CA TYR A 251 -17.52 -21.49 1.13
C TYR A 251 -16.27 -22.33 1.47
N LEU A 252 -16.13 -23.49 0.83
CA LEU A 252 -15.11 -24.53 1.10
C LEU A 252 -15.08 -25.07 2.54
N ASN A 253 -16.14 -24.82 3.33
CA ASN A 253 -16.16 -25.18 4.74
C ASN A 253 -16.07 -26.69 4.97
N ALA A 254 -16.75 -27.50 4.16
CA ALA A 254 -16.72 -28.96 4.29
C ALA A 254 -15.32 -29.53 3.98
N GLU A 255 -14.67 -28.98 2.95
CA GLU A 255 -13.34 -29.32 2.49
C GLU A 255 -12.28 -28.95 3.54
N LEU A 256 -12.37 -27.74 4.10
CA LEU A 256 -11.47 -27.29 5.17
C LEU A 256 -11.63 -28.10 6.46
N VAL A 257 -12.86 -28.46 6.82
CA VAL A 257 -13.12 -29.37 7.95
C VAL A 257 -12.54 -30.76 7.70
N ALA A 258 -12.65 -31.27 6.48
CA ALA A 258 -12.06 -32.55 6.12
C ALA A 258 -10.52 -32.51 6.16
N LEU A 259 -9.91 -31.44 5.64
CA LEU A 259 -8.45 -31.21 5.72
C LEU A 259 -7.97 -31.13 7.17
N ALA A 260 -8.64 -30.37 8.03
CA ALA A 260 -8.28 -30.26 9.44
C ALA A 260 -8.41 -31.60 10.20
N ARG A 261 -9.31 -32.50 9.77
CA ARG A 261 -9.39 -33.86 10.32
C ARG A 261 -8.27 -34.76 9.83
N ALA A 262 -7.79 -34.56 8.60
CA ALA A 262 -6.73 -35.35 8.01
C ALA A 262 -5.33 -34.96 8.52
N HIS A 263 -5.15 -33.70 8.95
CA HIS A 263 -3.85 -33.15 9.36
C HIS A 263 -3.87 -32.69 10.82
N ALA A 264 -3.16 -33.41 11.70
CA ALA A 264 -3.15 -33.14 13.14
C ALA A 264 -2.56 -31.76 13.52
N ASN A 265 -1.73 -31.17 12.66
CA ASN A 265 -1.15 -29.84 12.84
C ASN A 265 -2.04 -28.71 12.30
N LEU A 266 -3.15 -29.00 11.61
CA LEU A 266 -4.08 -27.99 11.09
C LEU A 266 -5.28 -27.81 12.03
N ARG A 267 -5.59 -26.55 12.35
CA ARG A 267 -6.83 -26.15 13.01
C ARG A 267 -7.56 -25.12 12.16
N TYR A 268 -8.84 -25.38 11.90
CA TYR A 268 -9.72 -24.50 11.14
C TYR A 268 -10.79 -23.88 12.04
N PHE A 269 -10.91 -22.56 12.01
CA PHE A 269 -11.83 -21.75 12.79
C PHE A 269 -12.73 -20.93 11.85
N PRO A 270 -13.92 -21.44 11.48
CA PRO A 270 -14.92 -20.63 10.80
C PRO A 270 -15.51 -19.59 11.76
N CYS A 271 -15.54 -18.32 11.35
CA CYS A 271 -16.09 -17.20 12.11
C CYS A 271 -17.24 -16.56 11.31
N VAL A 272 -18.41 -16.42 11.92
CA VAL A 272 -19.61 -15.91 11.25
C VAL A 272 -20.21 -14.75 12.04
N GLY A 273 -20.64 -13.70 11.32
CA GLY A 273 -21.37 -12.58 11.90
C GLY A 273 -20.50 -11.67 12.76
N GLU A 274 -20.96 -11.36 13.98
CA GLU A 274 -20.29 -10.40 14.89
C GLU A 274 -18.97 -10.91 15.46
N GLN A 275 -18.67 -12.20 15.36
CA GLN A 275 -17.40 -12.75 15.80
C GLN A 275 -16.29 -12.35 14.81
N SER A 276 -15.50 -11.34 15.17
CA SER A 276 -14.35 -10.93 14.37
C SER A 276 -13.29 -12.04 14.34
N VAL A 277 -12.72 -12.31 13.16
CA VAL A 277 -11.55 -13.19 13.01
C VAL A 277 -10.36 -12.70 13.82
N THR A 278 -10.19 -11.38 13.97
CA THR A 278 -9.10 -10.82 14.77
C THR A 278 -9.31 -11.18 16.24
N GLN A 279 -10.53 -11.05 16.74
CA GLN A 279 -10.85 -11.42 18.12
C GLN A 279 -10.65 -12.93 18.34
N ALA A 280 -11.22 -13.76 17.45
CA ALA A 280 -11.08 -15.21 17.54
C ALA A 280 -9.61 -15.68 17.50
N ALA A 281 -8.77 -14.99 16.72
CA ALA A 281 -7.34 -15.25 16.68
C ALA A 281 -6.65 -14.76 17.95
N PHE A 282 -6.61 -13.45 18.20
CA PHE A 282 -5.76 -12.86 19.24
C PHE A 282 -6.23 -13.11 20.68
N ASP A 283 -7.49 -13.52 20.90
CA ASP A 283 -7.97 -13.99 22.22
C ASP A 283 -7.63 -15.48 22.45
N SER A 284 -7.14 -16.20 21.43
CA SER A 284 -6.76 -17.59 21.54
C SER A 284 -5.51 -17.75 22.42
N PRO A 285 -5.44 -18.79 23.27
CA PRO A 285 -4.23 -19.12 24.03
C PRO A 285 -2.97 -19.28 23.16
N SER A 286 -3.13 -19.55 21.86
CA SER A 286 -2.03 -19.67 20.90
C SER A 286 -1.17 -18.41 20.79
N PHE A 287 -1.68 -17.24 21.21
CA PHE A 287 -0.97 -15.96 21.16
C PHE A 287 -0.49 -15.49 22.54
N SER A 288 -0.58 -16.34 23.57
CA SER A 288 -0.17 -16.01 24.94
C SER A 288 1.33 -16.25 25.22
N GLN A 289 2.07 -16.79 24.25
CA GLN A 289 3.51 -17.11 24.34
C GLN A 289 4.28 -16.55 23.14
N ASP A 290 5.59 -16.79 23.05
CA ASP A 290 6.50 -16.16 22.07
C ASP A 290 6.06 -16.31 20.60
N VAL A 291 5.39 -15.28 20.08
CA VAL A 291 4.88 -15.20 18.70
C VAL A 291 5.89 -14.57 17.73
N ALA A 292 7.09 -14.19 18.18
CA ALA A 292 8.04 -13.45 17.33
C ALA A 292 8.47 -14.25 16.08
N GLU A 293 8.54 -15.58 16.21
CA GLU A 293 8.90 -16.49 15.13
C GLU A 293 7.70 -16.99 14.32
N HIS A 294 6.46 -16.66 14.69
CA HIS A 294 5.28 -17.08 13.94
C HIS A 294 5.17 -16.29 12.62
N ALA A 295 4.68 -16.95 11.56
CA ALA A 295 4.30 -16.26 10.32
C ALA A 295 2.80 -15.96 10.35
N LEU A 296 2.45 -14.70 10.07
CA LEU A 296 1.08 -14.22 10.04
C LEU A 296 0.71 -13.81 8.62
N TYR A 297 -0.30 -14.46 8.07
CA TYR A 297 -0.86 -14.18 6.74
C TYR A 297 -2.23 -13.52 6.89
N LEU A 298 -2.42 -12.32 6.34
CA LEU A 298 -3.62 -11.50 6.51
C LEU A 298 -4.21 -11.15 5.14
N CYS A 299 -5.39 -11.68 4.79
CA CYS A 299 -5.99 -11.44 3.47
C CYS A 299 -7.48 -11.08 3.55
N GLY A 300 -7.92 -10.16 2.69
CA GLY A 300 -9.34 -9.78 2.55
C GLY A 300 -9.62 -8.34 2.96
N ASN A 301 -10.68 -8.11 3.75
CA ASN A 301 -11.16 -6.77 4.09
C ASN A 301 -10.02 -5.90 4.69
N PRO A 302 -9.74 -4.72 4.12
CA PRO A 302 -8.65 -3.87 4.60
C PRO A 302 -8.76 -3.50 6.08
N GLY A 303 -9.96 -3.23 6.59
CA GLY A 303 -10.18 -2.91 8.00
C GLY A 303 -9.73 -4.04 8.92
N MET A 304 -10.07 -5.29 8.57
CA MET A 304 -9.59 -6.47 9.29
C MET A 304 -8.07 -6.58 9.23
N VAL A 305 -7.48 -6.47 8.03
CA VAL A 305 -6.03 -6.62 7.83
C VAL A 305 -5.25 -5.61 8.67
N TYR A 306 -5.57 -4.32 8.57
CA TYR A 306 -4.85 -3.28 9.33
C TYR A 306 -5.06 -3.41 10.85
N HIS A 307 -6.26 -3.81 11.28
CA HIS A 307 -6.52 -4.06 12.71
C HIS A 307 -5.74 -5.29 13.23
N ALA A 308 -5.65 -6.36 12.44
CA ALA A 308 -4.86 -7.53 12.78
C ALA A 308 -3.36 -7.21 12.87
N ARG A 309 -2.83 -6.36 11.97
CA ARG A 309 -1.44 -5.88 12.04
C ARG A 309 -1.19 -5.14 13.35
N TYR A 310 -2.05 -4.20 13.72
CA TYR A 310 -1.98 -3.48 15.01
C TYR A 310 -1.88 -4.45 16.20
N LEU A 311 -2.77 -5.44 16.27
CA LEU A 311 -2.78 -6.43 17.35
C LEU A 311 -1.53 -7.32 17.32
N ALA A 312 -1.09 -7.75 16.13
CA ALA A 312 0.09 -8.59 15.97
C ALA A 312 1.37 -7.92 16.45
N ILE A 313 1.58 -6.65 16.11
CA ILE A 313 2.74 -5.89 16.61
C ILE A 313 2.68 -5.73 18.13
N GLY A 314 1.50 -5.47 18.69
CA GLY A 314 1.31 -5.42 20.14
C GLY A 314 1.62 -6.76 20.83
N ALA A 315 1.23 -7.89 20.21
CA ALA A 315 1.53 -9.23 20.70
C ALA A 315 3.02 -9.60 20.59
N GLY A 316 3.74 -8.99 19.64
CA GLY A 316 5.18 -9.16 19.45
C GLY A 316 5.58 -9.96 18.22
N PHE A 317 4.72 -10.05 17.21
CA PHE A 317 5.12 -10.54 15.89
C PHE A 317 6.23 -9.66 15.31
N ARG A 318 7.21 -10.28 14.64
CA ARG A 318 8.16 -9.53 13.82
C ARG A 318 7.45 -9.02 12.58
N ARG A 319 7.63 -7.73 12.26
CA ARG A 319 7.05 -7.10 11.04
C ARG A 319 7.39 -7.88 9.77
N ALA A 320 8.62 -8.35 9.65
CA ALA A 320 9.09 -9.16 8.53
C ALA A 320 8.36 -10.50 8.36
N HIS A 321 7.65 -10.98 9.38
CA HIS A 321 6.86 -12.22 9.33
C HIS A 321 5.35 -11.97 9.18
N ILE A 322 4.94 -10.72 8.94
CA ILE A 322 3.54 -10.36 8.70
C ILE A 322 3.33 -10.10 7.21
N LEU A 323 2.83 -11.11 6.51
CA LEU A 323 2.46 -11.05 5.11
C LEU A 323 0.99 -10.63 5.00
N ALA A 324 0.72 -9.54 4.28
CA ALA A 324 -0.62 -8.98 4.20
C ALA A 324 -1.00 -8.63 2.77
N ASP A 325 -2.23 -8.97 2.41
CA ASP A 325 -2.85 -8.67 1.11
C ASP A 325 -4.26 -8.07 1.35
N PRO A 326 -4.35 -6.76 1.66
CA PRO A 326 -5.62 -6.07 1.82
C PRO A 326 -6.29 -5.84 0.47
N PHE A 327 -7.56 -6.27 0.34
CA PHE A 327 -8.33 -6.11 -0.90
C PHE A 327 -8.94 -4.71 -0.95
N ILE A 328 -8.19 -3.78 -1.55
CA ILE A 328 -8.54 -2.36 -1.66
C ILE A 328 -9.52 -2.15 -2.83
N SER A 329 -10.59 -1.38 -2.59
CA SER A 329 -11.49 -0.89 -3.63
C SER A 329 -11.02 0.46 -4.18
N ASP A 330 -11.57 0.88 -5.32
CA ASP A 330 -11.28 2.20 -5.89
C ASP A 330 -11.93 3.35 -5.10
N GLU A 331 -12.83 3.03 -4.16
CA GLU A 331 -13.38 4.04 -3.27
C GLU A 331 -12.28 4.62 -2.38
N PRO A 332 -12.16 5.97 -2.31
CA PRO A 332 -11.15 6.58 -1.46
C PRO A 332 -11.29 6.10 -0.02
N TYR A 333 -10.17 5.90 0.68
CA TYR A 333 -10.25 5.69 2.13
C TYR A 333 -10.51 7.02 2.83
N TRP A 334 -11.49 7.06 3.73
CA TRP A 334 -11.69 8.17 4.67
C TRP A 334 -11.00 7.85 6.01
N PRO A 335 -10.05 8.70 6.45
CA PRO A 335 -9.27 8.45 7.65
C PRO A 335 -10.12 8.54 8.92
N GLN A 336 -9.75 7.74 9.92
CA GLN A 336 -10.47 7.63 11.19
C GLN A 336 -9.60 8.08 12.37
N ASP A 337 -8.74 9.08 12.18
CA ASP A 337 -7.75 9.52 13.18
C ASP A 337 -8.39 9.77 14.56
N GLY A 338 -9.53 10.46 14.59
CA GLY A 338 -10.23 10.79 15.84
C GLY A 338 -10.69 9.55 16.60
N GLN A 339 -11.29 8.59 15.91
CA GLN A 339 -11.74 7.32 16.51
C GLN A 339 -10.54 6.50 16.98
N LYS A 340 -9.46 6.44 16.19
CA LYS A 340 -8.22 5.74 16.55
C LYS A 340 -7.61 6.34 17.81
N LEU A 341 -7.48 7.66 17.88
CA LEU A 341 -6.95 8.36 19.05
C LEU A 341 -7.81 8.14 20.29
N GLN A 342 -9.14 8.17 20.18
CA GLN A 342 -10.06 7.88 21.29
C GLN A 342 -9.96 6.43 21.79
N SER A 343 -9.57 5.49 20.92
CA SER A 343 -9.41 4.07 21.27
C SER A 343 -8.12 3.76 22.03
N LEU A 344 -7.17 4.71 22.09
CA LEU A 344 -5.89 4.52 22.76
C LEU A 344 -6.01 4.94 24.24
N PRO A 345 -5.91 4.00 25.20
CA PRO A 345 -5.85 4.36 26.60
C PRO A 345 -4.51 5.06 26.92
N PRO A 346 -4.47 5.91 27.96
CA PRO A 346 -3.23 6.47 28.49
C PRO A 346 -2.28 5.35 28.96
N GLU A 347 -0.97 5.57 28.83
CA GLU A 347 0.08 4.59 29.12
C GLU A 347 1.06 5.12 30.19
N PRO A 348 0.64 5.24 31.47
CA PRO A 348 1.44 5.88 32.52
C PRO A 348 2.75 5.14 32.81
N GLU A 349 2.77 3.81 32.71
CA GLU A 349 4.01 3.03 32.88
C GLU A 349 5.00 3.29 31.74
N LEU A 350 4.52 3.38 30.50
CA LEU A 350 5.35 3.73 29.34
C LEU A 350 5.88 5.15 29.51
N TRP A 351 5.03 6.09 29.91
CA TRP A 351 5.43 7.47 30.17
C TRP A 351 6.51 7.56 31.25
N ALA A 352 6.37 6.82 32.34
CA ALA A 352 7.38 6.71 33.39
C ALA A 352 8.69 6.09 32.87
N ALA A 353 8.61 5.04 32.03
CA ALA A 353 9.78 4.43 31.39
C ALA A 353 10.49 5.37 30.41
N LEU A 354 9.78 6.39 29.93
CA LEU A 354 10.30 7.51 29.13
C LEU A 354 10.73 8.71 29.99
N GLU A 355 10.95 8.49 31.29
CA GLU A 355 11.38 9.48 32.29
C GLU A 355 10.41 10.66 32.43
N GLN A 356 9.13 10.47 32.09
CA GLN A 356 8.14 11.54 32.00
C GLN A 356 8.49 12.61 30.93
N GLY A 357 9.13 12.18 29.83
CA GLY A 357 9.37 13.02 28.65
C GLY A 357 10.83 13.22 28.22
N PRO A 358 11.79 13.52 29.11
CA PRO A 358 13.19 13.74 28.74
C PRO A 358 13.83 12.61 27.94
N LYS A 359 13.51 11.34 28.24
CA LYS A 359 14.00 10.20 27.45
C LYS A 359 13.30 10.11 26.10
N LEU A 360 11.99 10.37 26.03
CA LEU A 360 11.25 10.47 24.76
C LEU A 360 11.91 11.50 23.84
N ARG A 361 12.23 12.68 24.35
CA ARG A 361 12.89 13.74 23.57
C ARG A 361 14.24 13.28 23.00
N ARG A 362 15.10 12.68 23.83
CA ARG A 362 16.41 12.15 23.40
C ARG A 362 16.29 11.04 22.36
N ILE A 363 15.30 10.15 22.49
CA ILE A 363 15.01 9.10 21.50
C ILE A 363 14.63 9.75 20.16
N LEU A 364 13.72 10.73 20.18
CA LEU A 364 13.29 11.41 18.95
C LEU A 364 14.44 12.17 18.29
N GLU A 365 15.29 12.85 19.05
CA GLU A 365 16.49 13.49 18.51
C GLU A 365 17.38 12.51 17.74
N ASP A 366 17.66 11.34 18.32
CA ASP A 366 18.50 10.28 17.72
C ASP A 366 17.84 9.64 16.48
N VAL A 367 16.53 9.37 16.51
CA VAL A 367 15.79 8.86 15.33
C VAL A 367 15.76 9.91 14.22
N TYR A 368 15.44 11.17 14.54
CA TYR A 368 15.34 12.22 13.52
C TYR A 368 16.71 12.64 12.96
N ASP A 369 17.79 12.46 13.70
CA ASP A 369 19.15 12.56 13.15
C ASP A 369 19.38 11.54 12.04
N GLN A 370 18.95 10.29 12.26
CA GLN A 370 19.01 9.23 11.25
C GLN A 370 18.08 9.53 10.07
N ILE A 371 16.82 9.89 10.32
CA ILE A 371 15.83 10.20 9.26
C ILE A 371 16.29 11.33 8.34
N TYR A 372 16.85 12.42 8.89
CA TYR A 372 17.32 13.55 8.08
C TYR A 372 18.64 13.26 7.36
N ALA A 373 19.43 12.28 7.82
CA ALA A 373 20.63 11.81 7.14
C ALA A 373 20.31 10.74 6.06
N ASP A 374 19.16 10.09 6.17
CA ASP A 374 18.76 9.01 5.27
C ASP A 374 18.24 9.55 3.92
N PRO A 375 18.85 9.17 2.79
CA PRO A 375 18.45 9.65 1.47
C PRO A 375 17.05 9.17 1.02
N ARG A 376 16.55 8.06 1.57
CA ARG A 376 15.22 7.52 1.28
C ARG A 376 14.12 8.25 2.06
N LEU A 377 14.43 8.76 3.25
CA LEU A 377 13.45 9.41 4.13
C LEU A 377 13.51 10.94 4.14
N SER A 378 14.70 11.53 4.09
CA SER A 378 14.88 12.99 4.12
C SER A 378 14.09 13.77 3.06
N PRO A 379 13.77 13.25 1.85
CA PRO A 379 12.91 13.96 0.89
C PRO A 379 11.51 14.30 1.42
N PHE A 380 10.98 13.52 2.37
CA PHE A 380 9.66 13.77 2.99
C PHE A 380 9.70 14.88 4.05
N PHE A 381 10.89 15.36 4.43
CA PHE A 381 11.08 16.36 5.49
C PHE A 381 11.63 17.70 4.99
N GLN A 382 11.76 17.90 3.68
CA GLN A 382 12.38 19.10 3.07
C GLN A 382 11.72 20.43 3.46
N HIS A 383 10.46 20.41 3.89
CA HIS A 383 9.69 21.60 4.28
C HIS A 383 9.46 21.72 5.79
N ALA A 384 10.11 20.89 6.59
CA ALA A 384 10.06 20.94 8.04
C ALA A 384 11.48 21.00 8.62
N THR A 385 11.72 21.91 9.56
CA THR A 385 12.96 21.86 10.34
C THR A 385 12.94 20.62 11.23
N LYS A 386 14.12 20.02 11.46
CA LYS A 386 14.26 18.86 12.36
C LYS A 386 13.65 19.12 13.74
N GLU A 387 13.90 20.30 14.30
CA GLU A 387 13.33 20.72 15.59
C GLU A 387 11.79 20.74 15.58
N ARG A 388 11.18 21.21 14.48
CA ARG A 388 9.72 21.20 14.33
C ARG A 388 9.17 19.78 14.23
N ALA A 389 9.84 18.90 13.48
CA ALA A 389 9.42 17.50 13.35
C ALA A 389 9.50 16.76 14.70
N ILE A 390 10.61 16.90 15.42
CA ILE A 390 10.80 16.34 16.77
C ILE A 390 9.75 16.87 17.72
N SER A 391 9.54 18.20 17.77
CA SER A 391 8.57 18.82 18.68
C SER A 391 7.15 18.34 18.42
N LYS A 392 6.72 18.24 17.15
CA LYS A 392 5.37 17.76 16.80
C LYS A 392 5.19 16.29 17.14
N GLN A 393 6.18 15.45 16.87
CA GLN A 393 6.14 14.04 17.23
C GLN A 393 6.13 13.84 18.75
N TYR A 394 6.92 14.65 19.48
CA TYR A 394 6.93 14.66 20.94
C TYR A 394 5.56 15.00 21.52
N GLU A 395 4.97 16.11 21.09
CA GLU A 395 3.65 16.56 21.55
C GLU A 395 2.59 15.48 21.28
N PHE A 396 2.61 14.87 20.09
CA PHE A 396 1.67 13.82 19.71
C PHE A 396 1.80 12.57 20.59
N LEU A 397 3.01 12.06 20.79
CA LEU A 397 3.24 10.87 21.61
C LEU A 397 3.00 11.13 23.10
N ALA A 398 3.38 12.31 23.60
CA ALA A 398 3.08 12.72 24.98
C ALA A 398 1.56 12.81 25.22
N ALA A 399 0.79 13.32 24.23
CA ALA A 399 -0.67 13.33 24.28
C ALA A 399 -1.24 11.92 24.48
N ILE A 400 -0.70 10.94 23.76
CA ILE A 400 -1.16 9.55 23.81
C ILE A 400 -0.76 8.89 25.14
N PHE A 401 0.50 9.04 25.57
CA PHE A 401 1.02 8.29 26.72
C PHE A 401 0.60 8.87 28.07
N HIS A 402 0.53 10.19 28.19
CA HIS A 402 0.25 10.87 29.46
C HIS A 402 -1.19 11.34 29.60
N ALA A 403 -1.92 11.48 28.48
CA ALA A 403 -3.29 12.02 28.41
C ALA A 403 -3.51 13.44 28.95
N GLU A 404 -2.42 14.15 29.27
CA GLU A 404 -2.44 15.61 29.44
C GLU A 404 -1.60 16.23 28.32
N SER A 405 -2.23 16.64 27.22
CA SER A 405 -1.55 17.57 26.31
C SER A 405 -2.48 18.42 25.46
N SER A 406 -1.97 19.59 25.13
CA SER A 406 -2.48 20.52 24.14
C SER A 406 -1.81 20.28 22.77
N TYR A 407 -1.93 19.06 22.21
CA TYR A 407 -1.41 18.79 20.86
C TYR A 407 -2.07 19.73 19.85
N PHE A 408 -1.31 20.70 19.36
CA PHE A 408 -1.75 21.70 18.39
C PHE A 408 -1.08 21.41 17.05
N GLY A 409 -1.48 20.30 16.42
CA GLY A 409 -0.95 19.85 15.14
C GLY A 409 -2.04 19.18 14.29
N LEU A 410 -1.68 18.86 13.05
CA LEU A 410 -2.56 18.09 12.17
C LEU A 410 -2.65 16.65 12.67
N ASN A 411 -3.80 16.01 12.46
CA ASN A 411 -3.93 14.57 12.68
C ASN A 411 -2.97 13.79 11.75
N PRO A 412 -2.65 12.52 12.06
CA PRO A 412 -1.74 11.72 11.23
C PRO A 412 -2.05 11.75 9.74
N PHE A 413 -3.31 11.59 9.32
CA PHE A 413 -3.64 11.69 7.88
C PHE A 413 -3.30 13.05 7.29
N ASN A 414 -3.77 14.15 7.88
CA ASN A 414 -3.54 15.50 7.36
C ASN A 414 -2.08 15.93 7.49
N ALA A 415 -1.31 15.41 8.43
CA ALA A 415 0.13 15.67 8.49
C ALA A 415 0.88 15.07 7.29
N HIS A 416 0.36 13.96 6.74
CA HIS A 416 0.97 13.19 5.66
C HIS A 416 0.13 13.18 4.36
N HIS A 417 -0.88 14.05 4.21
CA HIS A 417 -1.84 14.02 3.09
C HIS A 417 -1.15 14.08 1.72
N TRP A 418 -0.10 14.89 1.62
CA TRP A 418 0.68 15.12 0.40
C TRP A 418 1.82 14.12 0.21
N MET A 419 2.15 13.32 1.24
CA MET A 419 3.27 12.39 1.18
C MET A 419 2.82 11.09 0.55
N ILE A 420 3.42 10.74 -0.58
CA ILE A 420 3.22 9.44 -1.22
C ILE A 420 4.19 8.47 -0.57
N PHE A 421 3.75 7.88 0.54
CA PHE A 421 4.54 7.01 1.40
C PHE A 421 4.24 5.55 1.02
N SER A 422 5.25 4.75 0.66
CA SER A 422 5.08 3.32 0.37
C SER A 422 5.16 2.47 1.64
N ASP A 423 4.69 1.23 1.58
CA ASP A 423 4.82 0.28 2.70
C ASP A 423 6.28 0.04 3.10
N GLU A 424 7.21 -0.09 2.14
CA GLU A 424 8.64 -0.29 2.44
C GLU A 424 9.26 0.94 3.09
N ILE A 425 8.90 2.14 2.64
CA ILE A 425 9.40 3.37 3.27
C ILE A 425 8.86 3.50 4.70
N PHE A 426 7.61 3.07 4.94
CA PHE A 426 7.06 2.97 6.28
C PHE A 426 7.81 1.94 7.13
N ASP A 427 8.02 0.73 6.63
CA ASP A 427 8.71 -0.34 7.37
C ASP A 427 10.17 0.03 7.67
N HIS A 428 10.86 0.65 6.73
CA HIS A 428 12.22 1.17 6.91
C HIS A 428 12.27 2.26 8.00
N ARG A 429 11.31 3.20 8.01
CA ARG A 429 11.18 4.19 9.09
C ARG A 429 10.94 3.51 10.43
N GLU A 430 10.03 2.54 10.48
CA GLU A 430 9.70 1.82 11.72
C GLU A 430 10.90 1.02 12.26
N ASP A 431 11.77 0.48 11.40
CA ASP A 431 13.03 -0.17 11.81
C ASP A 431 13.95 0.81 12.54
N LEU A 432 14.07 2.06 12.06
CA LEU A 432 14.87 3.08 12.74
C LEU A 432 14.31 3.42 14.12
N PHE A 433 12.98 3.54 14.24
CA PHE A 433 12.32 3.77 15.54
C PHE A 433 12.58 2.59 16.49
N GLU A 434 12.30 1.37 16.05
CA GLU A 434 12.44 0.17 16.87
C GLU A 434 13.88 -0.01 17.37
N ASN A 435 14.86 0.09 16.47
CA ASN A 435 16.28 -0.04 16.80
C ASN A 435 16.74 1.06 17.77
N THR A 436 16.25 2.29 17.58
CA THR A 436 16.61 3.40 18.49
C THR A 436 15.97 3.23 19.86
N LEU A 437 14.72 2.76 19.95
CA LEU A 437 14.10 2.42 21.23
C LEU A 437 14.90 1.36 22.00
N ARG A 438 15.38 0.31 21.31
CA ARG A 438 16.27 -0.71 21.87
C ARG A 438 17.60 -0.12 22.35
N LYS A 439 18.23 0.72 21.53
CA LYS A 439 19.49 1.43 21.85
C LYS A 439 19.37 2.28 23.13
N HIS A 440 18.22 2.91 23.35
CA HIS A 440 17.94 3.69 24.56
C HIS A 440 17.44 2.83 25.74
N GLY A 441 17.48 1.50 25.64
CA GLY A 441 17.13 0.58 26.73
C GLY A 441 15.65 0.65 27.14
N VAL A 442 14.75 0.92 26.19
CA VAL A 442 13.30 0.80 26.42
C VAL A 442 12.96 -0.70 26.52
N GLN A 443 12.12 -1.08 27.48
CA GLN A 443 11.75 -2.49 27.68
C GLN A 443 10.94 -3.02 26.48
N GLU A 444 11.11 -4.29 26.14
CA GLU A 444 10.49 -4.89 24.96
C GLU A 444 8.96 -4.70 24.88
N ARG A 445 8.25 -4.89 26.01
CA ARG A 445 6.80 -4.68 26.09
C ARG A 445 6.39 -3.26 25.69
N PHE A 446 7.20 -2.27 26.02
CA PHE A 446 6.98 -0.87 25.70
C PHE A 446 7.34 -0.54 24.26
N ILE A 447 8.37 -1.19 23.72
CA ILE A 447 8.70 -1.11 22.29
C ILE A 447 7.53 -1.65 21.46
N ARG A 448 7.07 -2.88 21.73
CA ARG A 448 5.90 -3.48 21.06
C ARG A 448 4.68 -2.57 21.13
N ARG A 449 4.41 -2.00 22.31
CA ARG A 449 3.28 -1.06 22.47
C ARG A 449 3.44 0.19 21.61
N TRP A 450 4.59 0.84 21.66
CA TRP A 450 4.86 2.02 20.81
C TRP A 450 4.73 1.68 19.33
N MET A 451 5.38 0.62 18.87
CA MET A 451 5.34 0.20 17.47
C MET A 451 3.92 -0.15 17.03
N SER A 452 3.11 -0.78 17.90
CA SER A 452 1.69 -1.03 17.59
C SER A 452 0.93 0.27 17.36
N ILE A 453 1.16 1.31 18.17
CA ILE A 453 0.48 2.60 18.01
C ILE A 453 0.85 3.25 16.67
N GLN A 454 2.11 3.13 16.22
CA GLN A 454 2.49 3.60 14.88
C GLN A 454 1.82 2.77 13.77
N GLU A 455 1.79 1.45 13.91
CA GLU A 455 1.12 0.54 12.96
C GLU A 455 -0.39 0.85 12.81
N LEU A 456 -1.05 1.29 13.88
CA LEU A 456 -2.45 1.72 13.86
C LEU A 456 -2.70 2.86 12.84
N PHE A 457 -1.70 3.74 12.64
CA PHE A 457 -1.78 4.86 11.71
C PHE A 457 -1.13 4.59 10.35
N ARG A 458 -0.75 3.34 10.04
CA ARG A 458 -0.16 2.97 8.74
C ARG A 458 -1.01 3.46 7.57
N ARG A 459 -2.33 3.21 7.60
CA ARG A 459 -3.24 3.55 6.50
C ARG A 459 -3.44 5.07 6.32
N GLU A 460 -3.14 5.86 7.34
CA GLU A 460 -3.17 7.32 7.27
C GLU A 460 -1.95 7.89 6.54
N MET A 461 -0.83 7.17 6.61
CA MET A 461 0.46 7.57 6.05
C MET A 461 0.72 6.93 4.68
N VAL A 462 0.55 5.61 4.57
CA VAL A 462 0.81 4.84 3.35
C VAL A 462 -0.30 5.08 2.35
N LYS A 463 0.07 5.52 1.15
CA LYS A 463 -0.86 5.81 0.05
C LYS A 463 -0.19 5.74 -1.31
N SER A 464 -0.96 5.26 -2.28
CA SER A 464 -0.54 5.18 -3.67
C SER A 464 -0.53 6.56 -4.35
N SER A 465 -1.51 7.42 -4.06
CA SER A 465 -1.63 8.74 -4.66
C SER A 465 -1.63 9.86 -3.62
N GLU A 466 -1.38 11.10 -4.07
CA GLU A 466 -1.62 12.28 -3.24
C GLU A 466 -3.10 12.38 -2.84
N ARG A 467 -3.34 12.94 -1.65
CA ARG A 467 -4.68 13.20 -1.11
C ARG A 467 -4.77 14.63 -0.60
N GLY A 468 -5.97 15.19 -0.63
CA GLY A 468 -6.28 16.46 0.00
C GLY A 468 -6.31 16.37 1.53
N MET A 469 -6.32 17.52 2.20
CA MET A 469 -6.60 17.55 3.63
C MET A 469 -8.08 17.31 3.87
N ILE A 470 -8.42 16.48 4.86
CA ILE A 470 -9.81 16.33 5.31
C ILE A 470 -10.13 17.43 6.32
N MET A 471 -11.08 18.30 5.99
CA MET A 471 -11.59 19.37 6.88
C MET A 471 -13.11 19.38 6.78
N GLY A 472 -13.82 19.43 7.92
CA GLY A 472 -15.29 19.47 7.92
C GLY A 472 -15.98 18.24 7.28
N GLY A 473 -15.27 17.11 7.15
CA GLY A 473 -15.79 15.91 6.46
C GLY A 473 -15.57 15.90 4.94
N GLU A 474 -14.99 16.97 4.39
CA GLU A 474 -14.70 17.10 2.96
C GLU A 474 -13.19 17.02 2.70
N GLU A 475 -12.83 16.45 1.56
CA GLU A 475 -11.45 16.42 1.09
C GLU A 475 -11.13 17.68 0.30
N HIS A 476 -10.24 18.51 0.85
CA HIS A 476 -9.75 19.71 0.21
C HIS A 476 -8.37 19.43 -0.37
N LEU A 477 -8.35 19.17 -1.67
CA LEU A 477 -7.10 19.18 -2.45
C LEU A 477 -6.53 20.59 -2.39
N LYS A 478 -5.38 20.71 -1.72
CA LYS A 478 -4.62 21.96 -1.67
C LYS A 478 -3.62 22.04 -2.83
N SER A 479 -3.49 21.00 -3.67
CA SER A 479 -2.72 21.08 -4.91
C SER A 479 -3.54 21.79 -5.99
N GLY A 480 -2.88 22.68 -6.74
CA GLY A 480 -3.51 23.41 -7.85
C GLY A 480 -3.64 24.91 -7.62
N TYR A 481 -4.28 25.56 -8.58
CA TYR A 481 -4.57 26.99 -8.56
C TYR A 481 -6.06 27.19 -8.82
N SER A 482 -6.73 28.05 -8.06
CA SER A 482 -8.05 28.59 -8.44
C SER A 482 -7.85 29.87 -9.25
N GLN A 483 -8.65 30.06 -10.30
CA GLN A 483 -8.77 31.36 -10.94
C GLN A 483 -9.60 32.26 -10.04
N GLU A 484 -9.05 33.41 -9.68
CA GLU A 484 -9.69 34.37 -8.78
C GLU A 484 -9.65 35.77 -9.40
N VAL A 485 -10.70 36.56 -9.12
CA VAL A 485 -10.75 37.98 -9.44
C VAL A 485 -10.70 38.76 -8.13
N LEU A 486 -9.69 39.62 -7.98
CA LEU A 486 -9.46 40.36 -6.74
C LEU A 486 -10.63 41.30 -6.44
N GLY A 487 -11.34 41.10 -5.32
CA GLY A 487 -12.36 42.05 -4.85
C GLY A 487 -11.78 43.37 -4.32
N VAL A 488 -10.52 43.35 -3.87
CA VAL A 488 -9.75 44.48 -3.38
C VAL A 488 -8.33 44.37 -3.94
N GLY A 489 -7.66 45.49 -4.20
CA GLY A 489 -6.28 45.47 -4.71
C GLY A 489 -5.33 44.68 -3.81
N SER A 490 -4.37 43.98 -4.42
CA SER A 490 -3.40 43.11 -3.74
C SER A 490 -2.04 43.17 -4.45
N ILE A 491 -1.04 42.44 -3.97
CA ILE A 491 0.28 42.33 -4.58
C ILE A 491 0.43 40.93 -5.19
N CYS A 492 1.03 40.84 -6.37
CA CYS A 492 1.39 39.56 -6.98
C CYS A 492 2.55 38.91 -6.23
N ASP A 493 2.39 37.70 -5.70
CA ASP A 493 3.45 36.98 -4.98
C ASP A 493 4.63 36.57 -5.89
N GLY A 494 4.41 36.53 -7.21
CA GLY A 494 5.46 36.18 -8.19
C GLY A 494 6.34 37.36 -8.61
N CYS A 495 5.74 38.50 -8.99
CA CYS A 495 6.49 39.67 -9.50
C CYS A 495 6.48 40.87 -8.58
N GLN A 496 5.83 40.76 -7.42
CA GLN A 496 5.76 41.80 -6.38
C GLN A 496 5.13 43.13 -6.87
N ARG A 497 4.44 43.12 -8.01
CA ARG A 497 3.69 44.28 -8.51
C ARG A 497 2.35 44.38 -7.81
N GLU A 498 1.95 45.62 -7.50
CA GLU A 498 0.61 45.94 -7.04
C GLU A 498 -0.41 45.73 -8.17
N LEU A 499 -1.56 45.16 -7.81
CA LEU A 499 -2.64 44.78 -8.70
C LEU A 499 -3.91 45.47 -8.20
N PRO A 500 -4.64 46.20 -9.06
CA PRO A 500 -5.90 46.81 -8.68
C PRO A 500 -7.00 45.76 -8.46
N ALA A 501 -8.06 46.14 -7.74
CA ALA A 501 -9.30 45.36 -7.68
C ALA A 501 -9.84 45.08 -9.09
N GLY A 502 -10.39 43.90 -9.32
CA GLY A 502 -10.82 43.40 -10.63
C GLY A 502 -9.73 42.69 -11.42
N SER A 503 -8.48 42.64 -10.93
CA SER A 503 -7.42 41.87 -11.58
C SER A 503 -7.66 40.37 -11.45
N ALA A 504 -7.63 39.67 -12.59
CA ALA A 504 -7.65 38.21 -12.62
C ALA A 504 -6.25 37.63 -12.32
N GLY A 505 -6.21 36.47 -11.70
CA GLY A 505 -4.99 35.76 -11.38
C GLY A 505 -5.26 34.35 -10.89
N LEU A 506 -4.19 33.64 -10.58
CA LEU A 506 -4.24 32.29 -10.04
C LEU A 506 -3.84 32.32 -8.57
N MET A 507 -4.74 31.86 -7.71
CA MET A 507 -4.49 31.66 -6.29
C MET A 507 -4.03 30.23 -6.06
N HIS A 508 -2.80 30.03 -5.57
CA HIS A 508 -2.31 28.71 -5.23
C HIS A 508 -3.02 28.19 -3.98
N GLN A 509 -3.81 27.11 -4.14
CA GLN A 509 -4.78 26.67 -3.13
C GLN A 509 -4.12 26.18 -1.82
N ARG A 510 -2.83 25.80 -1.85
CA ARG A 510 -2.07 25.41 -0.64
C ARG A 510 -1.43 26.58 0.10
N THR A 511 -0.93 27.59 -0.60
CA THR A 511 -0.15 28.66 0.03
C THR A 511 -0.95 29.95 0.20
N GLY A 512 -2.08 30.09 -0.51
CA GLY A 512 -2.80 31.35 -0.58
C GLY A 512 -2.02 32.45 -1.31
N HIS A 513 -1.02 32.07 -2.11
CA HIS A 513 -0.26 33.02 -2.92
C HIS A 513 -1.00 33.31 -4.23
N PHE A 514 -1.11 34.58 -4.58
CA PHE A 514 -1.80 35.06 -5.76
C PHE A 514 -0.82 35.49 -6.86
N TYR A 515 -0.95 34.90 -8.04
CA TYR A 515 -0.10 35.16 -9.20
C TYR A 515 -0.91 35.84 -10.30
N CYS A 516 -0.50 37.05 -10.69
CA CYS A 516 -1.15 37.75 -11.80
C CYS A 516 -0.97 37.03 -13.14
N VAL A 517 -1.79 37.39 -14.12
CA VAL A 517 -1.75 36.87 -15.51
C VAL A 517 -0.37 36.93 -16.17
N HIS A 518 0.50 37.86 -15.74
CA HIS A 518 1.87 37.96 -16.26
C HIS A 518 2.82 36.93 -15.64
N CYS A 519 2.64 36.60 -14.36
CA CYS A 519 3.45 35.57 -13.70
C CYS A 519 2.96 34.17 -14.03
N ASN A 520 1.67 34.04 -14.35
CA ASN A 520 1.08 32.78 -14.76
C ASN A 520 0.05 33.01 -15.89
N PRO A 521 0.43 32.74 -17.16
CA PRO A 521 -0.43 32.98 -18.33
C PRO A 521 -1.73 32.16 -18.34
N HIS A 522 -1.81 31.09 -17.55
CA HIS A 522 -2.99 30.23 -17.41
C HIS A 522 -4.11 30.87 -16.55
N ALA A 523 -3.89 32.09 -16.04
CA ALA A 523 -4.91 32.87 -15.33
C ALA A 523 -6.00 33.47 -16.25
N VAL A 524 -5.87 33.28 -17.58
CA VAL A 524 -6.89 33.65 -18.56
C VAL A 524 -7.15 32.43 -19.44
N GLY A 525 -8.20 31.69 -19.11
CA GLY A 525 -8.62 30.47 -19.82
C GLY A 525 -8.81 29.32 -18.86
#